data_AF-A0A3C8C8J6-F1
#
_entry.id   AF-A0A3C8C8J6-F1
#
_cell.length_a   1.000
_cell.length_b   1.000
_cell.length_c   1.000
_cell.angle_alpha   90.00
_cell.angle_beta   90.00
_cell.angle_gamma   90.00
#
_symmetry.space_group_name_H-M   'P 1'
#
loop_
_entity.id
_entity.type
_entity.pdbx_description
1 polymer ?
#
loop_
_entity_poly.entity_id
_entity_poly.type
_entity_poly.pdbx_seq_one_letter_code
_entity_poly.pdbx_strand_id
1 'polypeptide(L)'
;EQAPVDDLFKNPRHPYTKSLLESVPTLETRKPFKPLLGDVPSPLNPPPGCHFHPRCPIYLNEEQGSALAKKCISQYPEKTGDSNSFVSCHHYQPFTTG
;
A
#
# COMPACT_ATOMS: atom_id res chain seq x y z
N GLU A 1 4.01 -1.14 6.48
CA GLU A 1 5.34 -1.49 5.94
C GLU A 1 6.38 -1.01 6.92
N GLN A 2 7.47 -1.75 7.06
CA GLN A 2 8.63 -1.37 7.84
C GLN A 2 9.87 -1.84 7.09
N ALA A 3 10.86 -0.97 6.93
CA ALA A 3 12.14 -1.26 6.31
C ALA A 3 13.14 -0.15 6.74
N PRO A 4 14.45 -0.32 6.49
CA PRO A 4 15.40 0.78 6.60
C PRO A 4 14.95 2.00 5.79
N VAL A 5 15.34 3.19 6.25
CA VAL A 5 14.92 4.47 5.63
C VAL A 5 15.25 4.48 4.14
N ASP A 6 16.48 4.14 3.77
CA ASP A 6 16.92 4.07 2.38
C ASP A 6 16.02 3.19 1.50
N ASP A 7 15.60 2.03 2.02
CA ASP A 7 14.75 1.09 1.29
C ASP A 7 13.33 1.63 1.12
N LEU A 8 12.77 2.28 2.14
CA LEU A 8 11.45 2.91 2.04
C LEU A 8 11.42 3.98 0.96
N PHE A 9 12.49 4.78 0.82
CA PHE A 9 12.57 5.83 -0.20
C PHE A 9 12.89 5.27 -1.60
N LYS A 10 13.72 4.23 -1.71
CA LYS A 10 14.16 3.67 -3.00
C LYS A 10 13.19 2.64 -3.57
N ASN A 11 12.60 1.80 -2.73
CA ASN A 11 11.78 0.66 -3.14
C ASN A 11 10.59 0.42 -2.18
N PRO A 12 9.66 1.39 -2.03
CA PRO A 12 8.46 1.20 -1.22
C PRO A 12 7.58 0.11 -1.81
N ARG A 13 7.29 -0.92 -1.02
CA ARG A 13 6.51 -2.11 -1.43
C ARG A 13 5.01 -1.88 -1.26
N HIS A 14 4.60 -1.10 -0.26
CA HIS A 14 3.18 -0.87 0.00
C HIS A 14 2.65 0.31 -0.84
N PRO A 15 1.48 0.20 -1.50
CA PRO A 15 0.90 1.28 -2.28
C PRO A 15 0.67 2.58 -1.49
N TYR A 16 0.37 2.46 -0.20
CA TYR A 16 0.31 3.60 0.73
C TYR A 16 1.66 4.36 0.81
N THR A 17 2.75 3.66 1.12
CA THR A 17 4.09 4.27 1.24
C THR A 17 4.50 4.93 -0.07
N LYS A 18 4.27 4.24 -1.20
CA LYS A 18 4.52 4.79 -2.53
C LYS A 18 3.73 6.08 -2.78
N SER A 19 2.43 6.07 -2.52
CA SER A 19 1.56 7.23 -2.72
C SER A 19 1.90 8.39 -1.78
N LEU A 20 2.30 8.10 -0.54
CA LEU A 20 2.76 9.09 0.43
C LEU A 20 4.05 9.79 -0.07
N LEU A 21 5.03 9.03 -0.52
CA LEU A 21 6.28 9.57 -1.06
C LEU A 21 6.04 10.37 -2.35
N GLU A 22 5.14 9.91 -3.23
CA GLU A 22 4.74 10.64 -4.44
C GLU A 22 3.99 11.95 -4.14
N SER A 23 3.36 12.06 -2.97
CA SER A 23 2.65 13.28 -2.54
C SER A 23 3.59 14.39 -2.02
N VAL A 24 4.87 14.07 -1.80
CA VAL A 24 5.86 15.05 -1.31
C VAL A 24 6.27 15.98 -2.46
N PRO A 25 6.08 17.30 -2.33
CA PRO A 25 6.47 18.25 -3.36
C PRO A 25 8.00 18.33 -3.48
N THR A 26 8.51 18.42 -4.71
CA THR A 26 9.93 18.61 -5.00
C THR A 26 10.21 20.02 -5.50
N LEU A 27 11.28 20.66 -5.01
CA LEU A 27 11.65 22.03 -5.40
C LEU A 27 12.15 22.13 -6.85
N GLU A 28 12.78 21.07 -7.37
CA GLU A 28 13.45 21.07 -8.67
C GLU A 28 12.53 20.74 -9.85
N THR A 29 11.43 20.03 -9.61
CA THR A 29 10.48 19.66 -10.66
C THR A 29 9.07 19.99 -10.22
N ARG A 30 8.33 20.76 -11.04
CA ARG A 30 6.87 20.92 -10.92
C ARG A 30 6.16 19.61 -11.27
N LYS A 31 6.46 18.53 -10.55
CA LYS A 31 5.72 17.28 -10.68
C LYS A 31 4.27 17.60 -10.31
N PRO A 32 3.29 17.18 -11.13
CA PRO A 32 1.89 17.35 -10.78
C PRO A 32 1.65 16.61 -9.46
N PHE A 33 1.20 17.35 -8.45
CA PHE A 33 0.82 16.81 -7.16
C PHE A 33 -0.26 15.73 -7.36
N LYS A 34 -0.02 14.53 -6.85
CA LYS A 34 -1.00 13.45 -6.84
C LYS A 34 -1.54 13.29 -5.42
N PRO A 35 -2.77 13.74 -5.12
CA PRO A 35 -3.34 13.54 -3.81
C PRO A 35 -3.56 12.04 -3.53
N LEU A 36 -3.37 11.66 -2.28
CA LEU A 36 -3.77 10.33 -1.80
C LEU A 36 -5.30 10.25 -1.84
N LEU A 37 -5.86 9.44 -2.73
CA LEU A 37 -7.30 9.35 -2.98
C LEU A 37 -8.07 8.86 -1.74
N GLY A 38 -9.29 9.38 -1.55
CA GLY A 38 -10.26 8.92 -0.54
C GLY A 38 -10.04 9.40 0.90
N ASP A 39 -11.02 9.15 1.76
CA ASP A 39 -11.03 9.54 3.18
C ASP A 39 -10.33 8.53 4.08
N VAL A 40 -9.78 9.00 5.19
CA VAL A 40 -9.20 8.13 6.23
C VAL A 40 -10.35 7.39 6.94
N PRO A 41 -10.36 6.04 6.96
CA PRO A 41 -11.40 5.30 7.67
C PRO A 41 -11.35 5.62 9.17
N SER A 42 -12.52 5.64 9.82
CA SER A 42 -12.61 5.86 11.25
C SER A 42 -11.81 4.79 12.02
N PRO A 43 -10.91 5.16 12.95
CA PRO A 43 -10.17 4.19 13.77
C PRO A 43 -11.08 3.35 14.67
N LEU A 44 -12.30 3.84 14.97
CA LEU A 44 -13.25 3.15 15.84
C LEU A 44 -13.95 1.97 15.16
N ASN A 45 -14.08 2.01 13.84
CA ASN A 45 -14.76 0.98 13.04
C ASN A 45 -13.94 0.69 11.77
N PRO A 46 -12.77 0.04 11.92
CA PRO A 46 -11.97 -0.33 10.76
C PRO A 46 -12.70 -1.35 9.87
N PRO A 47 -12.50 -1.33 8.55
CA PRO A 47 -12.99 -2.39 7.69
C PRO A 47 -12.33 -3.73 8.07
N PRO A 48 -12.99 -4.88 7.87
CA PRO A 48 -12.47 -6.18 8.28
C PRO A 48 -11.24 -6.62 7.46
N GLY A 49 -11.08 -6.07 6.25
CA GLY A 49 -9.94 -6.30 5.38
C GLY A 49 -8.79 -5.31 5.54
N CYS A 50 -8.03 -5.08 4.48
CA CYS A 50 -6.97 -4.08 4.45
C CYS A 50 -7.55 -2.67 4.68
N HIS A 51 -7.21 -2.00 5.78
CA HIS A 51 -7.76 -0.66 6.08
C HIS A 51 -7.51 0.39 4.99
N PHE A 52 -6.47 0.18 4.17
CA PHE A 52 -6.14 1.08 3.07
C PHE A 52 -6.88 0.75 1.77
N HIS A 53 -7.60 -0.38 1.66
CA HIS A 53 -8.27 -0.77 0.41
C HIS A 53 -9.19 0.33 -0.18
N PRO A 54 -9.95 1.15 0.59
CA PRO A 54 -10.79 2.19 0.02
C PRO A 54 -10.02 3.31 -0.70
N ARG A 55 -8.72 3.42 -0.42
CA ARG A 55 -7.80 4.44 -0.94
C ARG A 55 -6.68 3.85 -1.80
N CYS A 56 -6.61 2.52 -1.89
CA CYS A 56 -5.51 1.82 -2.52
C CYS A 56 -5.69 1.86 -4.05
N PRO A 57 -4.77 2.48 -4.81
CA PRO A 57 -4.90 2.57 -6.27
C PRO A 57 -4.87 1.19 -6.95
N ILE A 58 -4.25 0.19 -6.34
CA ILE A 58 -4.27 -1.19 -6.87
C ILE A 58 -5.67 -1.77 -6.73
N TYR A 59 -6.28 -1.69 -5.54
CA TYR A 59 -7.63 -2.20 -5.31
C TYR A 59 -8.69 -1.46 -6.16
N LEU A 60 -8.57 -0.14 -6.29
CA LEU A 60 -9.54 0.66 -7.04
C LEU A 60 -9.50 0.41 -8.55
N ASN A 61 -8.36 -0.07 -9.08
CA ASN A 61 -8.20 -0.45 -10.49
C ASN A 61 -8.35 -1.97 -10.72
N GLU A 62 -8.61 -2.75 -9.68
CA GLU A 62 -8.80 -4.19 -9.74
C GLU A 62 -10.22 -4.54 -10.18
N GLU A 63 -10.40 -5.63 -10.91
CA GLU A 63 -11.72 -6.12 -11.32
C GLU A 63 -12.59 -6.44 -10.10
N GLN A 64 -13.85 -5.97 -10.09
CA GLN A 64 -14.77 -6.27 -9.00
C GLN A 64 -15.01 -7.78 -8.90
N GLY A 65 -14.77 -8.34 -7.71
CA GLY A 65 -14.96 -9.77 -7.45
C GLY A 65 -13.75 -10.65 -7.77
N SER A 66 -12.64 -10.08 -8.22
CA SER A 66 -11.38 -10.81 -8.35
C SER A 66 -10.91 -11.37 -7.00
N ALA A 67 -9.98 -12.33 -7.04
CA ALA A 67 -9.42 -12.90 -5.82
C ALA A 67 -8.70 -11.85 -4.96
N LEU A 68 -8.00 -10.89 -5.59
CA LEU A 68 -7.33 -9.80 -4.89
C LEU A 68 -8.36 -8.85 -4.28
N ALA A 69 -9.37 -8.43 -5.04
CA ALA A 69 -10.42 -7.54 -4.56
C ALA A 69 -11.13 -8.14 -3.34
N LYS A 70 -11.51 -9.43 -3.41
CA LYS A 70 -12.13 -10.15 -2.29
C LYS A 70 -11.24 -10.17 -1.05
N LYS A 71 -9.96 -10.53 -1.19
CA LYS A 71 -9.02 -10.54 -0.05
C LYS A 71 -8.86 -9.16 0.58
N CYS A 72 -8.75 -8.11 -0.23
CA CYS A 72 -8.59 -6.74 0.25
C CYS A 72 -9.74 -6.26 1.13
N ILE A 73 -10.98 -6.69 0.86
CA ILE A 73 -12.16 -6.28 1.66
C ILE A 73 -12.45 -7.21 2.84
N SER A 74 -12.03 -8.48 2.79
CA SER A 74 -12.45 -9.49 3.77
C SER A 74 -11.36 -9.99 4.71
N GLN A 75 -10.08 -9.79 4.38
CA GLN A 75 -8.95 -10.30 5.15
C GLN A 75 -7.89 -9.21 5.35
N TYR A 76 -7.37 -9.08 6.56
CA TYR A 76 -6.20 -8.25 6.80
C TYR A 76 -4.93 -8.97 6.30
N PRO A 77 -4.06 -8.34 5.51
CA PRO A 77 -2.88 -9.00 4.95
C PRO A 77 -1.88 -9.39 6.05
N GLU A 78 -1.34 -10.61 5.94
CA GLU A 78 -0.25 -11.06 6.80
C GLU A 78 1.02 -10.24 6.57
N LYS A 79 1.95 -10.30 7.53
CA LYS A 79 3.29 -9.71 7.36
C LYS A 79 4.13 -10.65 6.49
N THR A 80 4.63 -10.12 5.38
CA THR A 80 5.55 -10.82 4.48
C THR A 80 6.89 -10.09 4.43
N GLY A 81 7.99 -10.82 4.61
CA GLY A 81 9.35 -10.27 4.65
C GLY A 81 10.20 -10.94 5.72
N ASP A 82 11.21 -10.23 6.19
CA ASP A 82 12.10 -10.66 7.28
C ASP A 82 11.99 -9.72 8.50
N SER A 83 12.84 -9.92 9.50
CA SER A 83 12.85 -9.13 10.74
C SER A 83 13.25 -7.66 10.52
N ASN A 84 13.98 -7.35 9.46
CA ASN A 84 14.46 -6.02 9.14
C ASN A 84 13.52 -5.28 8.16
N SER A 85 12.85 -6.02 7.27
CA SER A 85 11.97 -5.46 6.23
C SER A 85 10.73 -6.32 6.01
N PHE A 86 9.55 -5.77 6.31
CA PHE A 86 8.27 -6.44 6.08
C PHE A 86 7.18 -5.51 5.53
N VAL A 87 6.23 -6.11 4.84
CA VAL A 87 5.04 -5.45 4.30
C VAL A 87 3.80 -6.30 4.56
N SER A 88 2.68 -5.63 4.83
CA SER A 88 1.37 -6.26 4.93
C SER A 88 0.54 -5.77 3.75
N CYS A 89 0.58 -6.51 2.63
CA CYS A 89 -0.14 -6.18 1.40
C CYS A 89 -0.47 -7.45 0.61
N HIS A 90 -1.75 -7.62 0.23
CA HIS A 90 -2.17 -8.78 -0.57
C HIS A 90 -1.62 -8.80 -2.00
N HIS A 91 -1.22 -7.64 -2.53
CA HIS A 91 -0.63 -7.54 -3.87
C HIS A 91 0.89 -7.79 -3.86
N TYR A 92 1.54 -7.70 -2.68
CA TYR A 92 2.98 -7.90 -2.61
C TYR A 92 3.31 -9.38 -2.81
N GLN A 93 4.15 -9.65 -3.82
CA GLN A 93 4.71 -10.97 -4.05
C GLN A 93 6.18 -10.95 -3.62
N PRO A 94 6.60 -11.76 -2.62
CA PRO A 94 8.00 -11.89 -2.30
C PRO A 94 8.72 -12.50 -3.50
N PHE A 95 9.94 -12.03 -3.78
CA PHE A 95 10.81 -12.70 -4.75
C PHE A 95 11.07 -14.12 -4.25
N THR A 96 10.47 -15.13 -4.88
CA THR A 96 10.93 -16.50 -4.75
C THR A 96 12.20 -16.63 -5.58
N THR A 97 13.36 -16.61 -4.93
CA THR A 97 14.58 -17.15 -5.55
C THR A 97 14.31 -18.62 -5.86
N GLY A 98 14.18 -18.92 -7.16
CA GLY A 98 14.18 -20.29 -7.68
C GLY A 98 15.59 -20.86 -7.74
#